data_AF-A0A6A4GFJ5-F1
#
_entry.id   AF-A0A6A4GFJ5-F1
#
_cell.length_a   1.000
_cell.length_b   1.000
_cell.length_c   1.000
_cell.angle_alpha   90.00
_cell.angle_beta   90.00
_cell.angle_gamma   90.00
#
_symmetry.space_group_name_H-M   'P 1'
#
loop_
_entity.id
_entity.type
_entity.pdbx_description
1 polymer ?
#
loop_
_entity_poly.entity_id
_entity_poly.type
_entity_poly.pdbx_seq_one_letter_code
_entity_poly.pdbx_strand_id
1 'polypeptide(L)'
;MKMLWRGKFFLDGWRAYVLSHPHYNVNTHFITRDLYNIITVFIDAMLKLPLIHRDHFPHIPCYLHFHSTEPCEHRFGCSRGGTGLPNFTFAEWILMTPKVDFLMHNSMKGSHSKANGHCAGYLHTYLNNNGTSVDIASKWPTDSECQEAINIAFVEARRLLKCAGIDSTSSDNVLAAQEIQEILAAMTKASDMESEEEFFESLDEIPT
;
A
#
# COMPACT_ATOMS: atom_id res chain seq x y z
N MET A 1 -2.91 6.22 -6.02
CA MET A 1 -2.29 5.72 -7.27
C MET A 1 -1.07 6.53 -7.71
N LYS A 2 -1.19 7.83 -8.07
CA LYS A 2 -0.03 8.66 -8.51
C LYS A 2 1.20 8.58 -7.59
N MET A 3 0.99 8.69 -6.28
CA MET A 3 2.07 8.62 -5.28
C MET A 3 2.83 7.28 -5.30
N LEU A 4 2.10 6.17 -5.52
CA LEU A 4 2.67 4.82 -5.56
C LEU A 4 3.54 4.65 -6.81
N TRP A 5 3.03 5.05 -7.98
CA TRP A 5 3.81 5.07 -9.23
C TRP A 5 5.07 5.92 -9.12
N ARG A 6 4.96 7.10 -8.51
CA ARG A 6 6.12 7.97 -8.30
C ARG A 6 7.16 7.31 -7.39
N GLY A 7 6.72 6.62 -6.35
CA GLY A 7 7.59 5.83 -5.48
C GLY A 7 8.30 4.72 -6.24
N LYS A 8 7.56 3.96 -7.06
CA LYS A 8 8.10 2.89 -7.93
C LYS A 8 9.20 3.44 -8.84
N PHE A 9 8.88 4.43 -9.67
CA PHE A 9 9.83 5.03 -10.61
C PHE A 9 11.05 5.65 -9.92
N PHE A 10 10.87 6.24 -8.73
CA PHE A 10 11.99 6.77 -7.96
C PHE A 10 12.91 5.64 -7.47
N LEU A 11 12.35 4.57 -6.91
CA LEU A 11 13.13 3.43 -6.40
C LEU A 11 13.87 2.71 -7.53
N ASP A 12 13.19 2.47 -8.65
CA ASP A 12 13.78 1.82 -9.83
C ASP A 12 14.89 2.68 -10.42
N GLY A 13 14.66 3.99 -10.56
CA GLY A 13 15.67 4.93 -11.04
C GLY A 13 16.87 5.05 -10.09
N TRP A 14 16.66 5.05 -8.77
CA TRP A 14 17.74 5.04 -7.79
C TRP A 14 18.54 3.72 -7.85
N ARG A 15 17.86 2.57 -7.95
CA ARG A 15 18.53 1.27 -8.09
C ARG A 15 19.36 1.18 -9.37
N ALA A 16 18.80 1.62 -10.50
CA ALA A 16 19.48 1.65 -11.78
C ALA A 16 20.75 2.52 -11.75
N TYR A 17 20.69 3.67 -11.07
CA TYR A 17 21.85 4.54 -10.89
C TYR A 17 22.97 3.90 -10.05
N VAL A 18 22.60 3.21 -8.97
CA VAL A 18 23.57 2.49 -8.12
C VAL A 18 24.23 1.36 -8.90
N LEU A 19 23.48 0.66 -9.76
CA LEU A 19 24.01 -0.40 -10.62
C LEU A 19 24.92 0.12 -11.74
N SER A 20 24.65 1.30 -12.29
CA SER A 20 25.46 1.87 -13.38
C SER A 20 26.75 2.54 -12.90
N HIS A 21 26.86 2.87 -11.61
CA HIS A 21 28.02 3.56 -11.06
C HIS A 21 29.19 2.59 -10.78
N PRO A 22 30.39 2.82 -11.35
CA PRO A 22 31.53 1.91 -11.22
C PRO A 22 32.02 1.65 -9.79
N HIS A 23 31.72 2.57 -8.88
CA HIS A 23 32.19 2.54 -7.49
C HIS A 23 31.09 2.22 -6.48
N TYR A 24 29.85 2.03 -6.93
CA TYR A 24 28.74 1.74 -6.04
C TYR A 24 28.44 0.25 -6.00
N ASN A 25 27.94 -0.15 -4.84
CA ASN A 25 27.48 -1.50 -4.57
C ASN A 25 26.09 -1.41 -3.99
N VAL A 26 25.14 -2.17 -4.56
CA VAL A 26 23.74 -2.23 -4.13
C VAL A 26 23.63 -2.57 -2.65
N ASN A 27 24.49 -3.45 -2.13
CA ASN A 27 24.44 -3.87 -0.72
C ASN A 27 24.86 -2.78 0.28
N THR A 28 25.47 -1.67 -0.19
CA THR A 28 26.02 -0.61 0.67
C THR A 28 25.42 0.75 0.37
N HIS A 29 25.10 1.03 -0.89
CA HIS A 29 24.67 2.36 -1.36
C HIS A 29 23.19 2.41 -1.76
N PHE A 30 22.47 1.32 -1.55
CA PHE A 30 21.02 1.22 -1.75
C PHE A 30 20.38 0.64 -0.48
N ILE A 31 19.05 0.72 -0.40
CA ILE A 31 18.31 0.05 0.66
C ILE A 31 18.55 -1.46 0.65
N THR A 32 18.37 -2.11 1.80
CA THR A 32 18.55 -3.55 1.90
C THR A 32 17.64 -4.28 0.92
N ARG A 33 18.10 -5.42 0.40
CA ARG A 33 17.33 -6.26 -0.52
C ARG A 33 15.93 -6.56 0.03
N ASP A 34 15.85 -6.91 1.32
CA ASP A 34 14.58 -7.29 1.94
C ASP A 34 13.62 -6.11 2.01
N LEU A 35 14.12 -4.91 2.32
CA LEU A 35 13.30 -3.70 2.32
C LEU A 35 12.84 -3.33 0.90
N TYR A 36 13.72 -3.44 -0.10
CA TYR A 36 13.35 -3.22 -1.50
C TYR A 36 12.22 -4.16 -1.92
N ASN A 37 12.36 -5.46 -1.64
CA ASN A 37 11.33 -6.45 -1.97
C ASN A 37 10.00 -6.15 -1.27
N ILE A 38 10.02 -5.81 0.03
CA ILE A 38 8.80 -5.44 0.77
C ILE A 38 8.13 -4.23 0.13
N ILE A 39 8.89 -3.18 -0.20
CA ILE A 39 8.34 -1.97 -0.80
C ILE A 39 7.77 -2.25 -2.19
N THR A 40 8.47 -3.03 -3.02
CA THR A 40 8.00 -3.38 -4.37
C THR A 40 6.70 -4.17 -4.32
N VAL A 41 6.65 -5.23 -3.50
CA VAL A 41 5.43 -6.02 -3.29
C VAL A 41 4.29 -5.16 -2.77
N PHE A 42 4.57 -4.28 -1.79
CA PHE A 42 3.57 -3.36 -1.25
C PHE A 42 3.03 -2.40 -2.32
N ILE A 43 3.90 -1.78 -3.12
CA ILE A 43 3.51 -0.87 -4.19
C ILE A 43 2.65 -1.60 -5.22
N ASP A 44 3.10 -2.77 -5.68
CA ASP A 44 2.38 -3.54 -6.70
C ASP A 44 1.02 -4.01 -6.18
N ALA A 45 0.94 -4.49 -4.94
CA ALA A 45 -0.34 -4.85 -4.31
C ALA A 45 -1.28 -3.66 -4.20
N MET A 46 -0.79 -2.49 -3.76
CA MET A 46 -1.59 -1.27 -3.63
C MET A 46 -2.00 -0.64 -4.97
N LEU A 47 -1.31 -0.97 -6.06
CA LEU A 47 -1.69 -0.58 -7.42
C LEU A 47 -2.69 -1.55 -8.04
N LYS A 48 -2.50 -2.86 -7.85
CA LYS A 48 -3.35 -3.92 -8.42
C LYS A 48 -4.68 -4.04 -7.70
N LEU A 49 -4.68 -4.00 -6.37
CA LEU A 49 -5.89 -4.21 -5.55
C LEU A 49 -7.07 -3.29 -5.95
N PRO A 50 -6.88 -1.97 -6.13
CA PRO A 50 -7.98 -1.10 -6.53
C PRO A 50 -8.47 -1.36 -7.96
N LEU A 51 -7.57 -1.77 -8.88
CA LEU A 51 -7.92 -2.07 -10.27
C LEU A 51 -8.74 -3.36 -10.34
N ILE A 52 -8.27 -4.43 -9.71
CA ILE A 52 -8.99 -5.71 -9.62
C ILE A 52 -10.35 -5.51 -8.94
N HIS A 53 -10.39 -4.73 -7.85
CA HIS A 53 -11.63 -4.43 -7.15
C HIS A 53 -12.62 -3.65 -8.02
N ARG A 54 -12.14 -2.65 -8.79
CA ARG A 54 -12.98 -1.91 -9.75
C ARG A 54 -13.63 -2.87 -10.76
N ASP A 55 -12.85 -3.81 -11.28
CA ASP A 55 -13.29 -4.69 -12.37
C ASP A 55 -14.30 -5.75 -11.89
N HIS A 56 -14.15 -6.25 -10.64
CA HIS A 56 -15.03 -7.27 -10.07
C HIS A 56 -16.19 -6.70 -9.24
N PHE A 57 -15.99 -5.57 -8.58
CA PHE A 57 -16.94 -4.95 -7.64
C PHE A 57 -17.12 -3.45 -7.89
N PRO A 58 -17.58 -3.03 -9.09
CA PRO A 58 -17.65 -1.62 -9.48
C PRO A 58 -18.60 -0.77 -8.62
N HIS A 59 -19.58 -1.40 -7.97
CA HIS A 59 -20.58 -0.72 -7.15
C HIS A 59 -20.19 -0.63 -5.67
N ILE A 60 -19.13 -1.32 -5.26
CA ILE A 60 -18.66 -1.35 -3.88
C ILE A 60 -17.44 -0.40 -3.79
N PRO A 61 -17.38 0.50 -2.79
CA PRO A 61 -16.19 1.30 -2.56
C PRO A 61 -15.07 0.41 -1.98
N CYS A 62 -13.85 0.53 -2.49
CA CYS A 62 -12.69 -0.09 -1.85
C CYS A 62 -11.97 0.91 -0.96
N TYR A 63 -11.85 0.54 0.30
CA TYR A 63 -11.22 1.33 1.34
C TYR A 63 -9.85 0.75 1.64
N LEU A 64 -8.83 1.26 0.95
CA LEU A 64 -7.45 0.78 1.08
C LEU A 64 -6.94 0.80 2.54
N HIS A 65 -7.41 1.73 3.37
CA HIS A 65 -7.02 1.81 4.78
C HIS A 65 -7.52 0.61 5.61
N PHE A 66 -8.60 -0.09 5.22
CA PHE A 66 -9.03 -1.31 5.91
C PHE A 66 -8.10 -2.51 5.70
N HIS A 67 -7.22 -2.46 4.72
CA HIS A 67 -6.25 -3.53 4.45
C HIS A 67 -4.95 -3.37 5.26
N SER A 68 -4.87 -2.38 6.15
CA SER A 68 -3.73 -2.15 7.04
C SER A 68 -3.76 -3.07 8.28
N THR A 69 -2.64 -3.18 8.99
CA THR A 69 -2.55 -3.83 10.31
C THR A 69 -3.08 -2.96 11.46
N GLU A 70 -3.38 -1.70 11.19
CA GLU A 70 -3.87 -0.73 12.18
C GLU A 70 -5.05 -1.26 13.04
N PRO A 71 -6.10 -1.90 12.49
CA PRO A 71 -7.18 -2.46 13.31
C PRO A 71 -6.70 -3.54 14.30
N CYS A 72 -5.68 -4.32 13.92
CA CYS A 72 -5.07 -5.32 14.78
C CYS A 72 -4.31 -4.67 15.93
N GLU A 73 -3.51 -3.64 15.64
CA GLU A 73 -2.79 -2.86 16.64
C GLU A 73 -3.74 -2.21 17.64
N HIS A 74 -4.86 -1.64 17.17
CA HIS A 74 -5.90 -1.09 18.03
C HIS A 74 -6.59 -2.14 18.87
N ARG A 75 -6.91 -3.30 18.30
CA ARG A 75 -7.47 -4.42 19.06
C ARG A 75 -6.53 -4.80 20.20
N PHE A 76 -5.22 -4.88 19.95
CA PHE A 76 -4.23 -5.14 21.01
C PHE A 76 -4.10 -3.98 22.00
N GLY A 77 -4.19 -2.73 21.55
CA GLY A 77 -4.18 -1.53 22.40
C GLY A 77 -5.38 -1.50 23.36
N CYS A 78 -6.60 -1.72 22.84
CA CYS A 78 -7.81 -1.85 23.63
C CYS A 78 -7.74 -3.04 24.60
N SER A 79 -7.11 -4.14 24.18
CA SER A 79 -6.89 -5.29 25.07
C SER A 79 -5.99 -4.92 26.24
N ARG A 80 -4.83 -4.29 26.01
CA ARG A 80 -3.85 -3.98 27.08
C ARG A 80 -4.29 -2.81 27.95
N GLY A 81 -4.72 -1.71 27.34
CA GLY A 81 -5.07 -0.47 28.03
C GLY A 81 -6.55 -0.39 28.44
N GLY A 82 -7.45 -0.85 27.57
CA GLY A 82 -8.91 -0.73 27.78
C GLY A 82 -9.49 -1.77 28.75
N THR A 83 -8.84 -2.93 28.90
CA THR A 83 -9.28 -3.95 29.87
C THR A 83 -8.46 -3.96 31.17
N GLY A 84 -7.33 -3.25 31.21
CA GLY A 84 -6.45 -3.13 32.37
C GLY A 84 -5.47 -4.30 32.56
N LEU A 85 -5.38 -5.22 31.58
CA LEU A 85 -4.52 -6.39 31.61
C LEU A 85 -3.33 -6.21 30.64
N PRO A 86 -2.16 -5.74 31.11
CA PRO A 86 -1.02 -5.47 30.23
C PRO A 86 -0.44 -6.73 29.61
N ASN A 87 -0.50 -7.86 30.31
CA ASN A 87 -0.14 -9.19 29.83
C ASN A 87 -1.31 -10.12 30.09
N PHE A 88 -1.81 -10.78 29.06
CA PHE A 88 -2.92 -11.72 29.13
C PHE A 88 -2.52 -13.03 28.46
N THR A 89 -3.05 -14.13 28.98
CA THR A 89 -2.98 -15.46 28.40
C THR A 89 -3.99 -15.59 27.25
N PHE A 90 -3.84 -16.62 26.43
CA PHE A 90 -4.79 -16.87 25.35
C PHE A 90 -6.22 -17.13 25.84
N ALA A 91 -6.38 -17.78 27.01
CA ALA A 91 -7.69 -17.97 27.63
C ALA A 91 -8.34 -16.64 28.02
N GLU A 92 -7.56 -15.73 28.62
CA GLU A 92 -8.01 -14.38 28.97
C GLU A 92 -8.37 -13.57 27.71
N TRP A 93 -7.60 -13.70 26.62
CA TRP A 93 -7.91 -13.09 25.32
C TRP A 93 -9.30 -13.50 24.79
N ILE A 94 -9.63 -14.79 24.84
CA ILE A 94 -10.94 -15.28 24.39
C ILE A 94 -12.05 -14.67 25.26
N LEU A 95 -11.87 -14.65 26.58
CA LEU A 95 -12.86 -14.12 27.52
C LEU A 95 -13.05 -12.60 27.38
N MET A 96 -12.00 -11.86 27.05
CA MET A 96 -12.05 -10.40 26.89
C MET A 96 -12.46 -9.95 25.49
N THR A 97 -12.45 -10.83 24.48
CA THR A 97 -12.83 -10.51 23.09
C THR A 97 -14.15 -9.73 22.97
N PRO A 98 -15.28 -10.15 23.58
CA PRO A 98 -16.54 -9.40 23.47
C PRO A 98 -16.45 -7.99 24.09
N LYS A 99 -15.66 -7.83 25.16
CA LYS A 99 -15.40 -6.53 25.78
C LYS A 99 -14.55 -5.64 24.87
N VAL A 100 -13.52 -6.21 24.24
CA VAL A 100 -12.67 -5.52 23.26
C VAL A 100 -13.49 -5.08 22.05
N ASP A 101 -14.38 -5.94 21.53
CA ASP A 101 -15.27 -5.58 20.41
C ASP A 101 -16.20 -4.41 20.76
N PHE A 102 -16.78 -4.42 21.96
CA PHE A 102 -17.58 -3.32 22.45
C PHE A 102 -16.77 -2.01 22.56
N LEU A 103 -15.55 -2.08 23.11
CA LEU A 103 -14.67 -0.91 23.23
C LEU A 103 -14.23 -0.38 21.86
N MET A 104 -13.85 -1.27 20.94
CA MET A 104 -13.49 -0.94 19.57
C MET A 104 -14.63 -0.20 18.87
N HIS A 105 -15.85 -0.74 18.93
CA HIS A 105 -17.02 -0.15 18.28
C HIS A 105 -17.42 1.21 18.88
N ASN A 106 -17.23 1.42 20.19
CA ASN A 106 -17.48 2.71 20.82
C ASN A 106 -16.38 3.74 20.57
N SER A 107 -15.10 3.32 20.57
CA SER A 107 -13.96 4.17 20.20
C SER A 107 -14.10 4.71 18.78
N MET A 108 -14.64 3.89 17.87
CA MET A 108 -14.88 4.26 16.48
C MET A 108 -16.12 5.17 16.25
N LYS A 109 -17.02 5.34 17.23
CA LYS A 109 -18.27 6.13 17.11
C LYS A 109 -18.31 7.42 17.95
N GLY A 110 -17.36 7.63 18.85
CA GLY A 110 -17.39 8.73 19.81
C GLY A 110 -17.08 10.11 19.22
N SER A 111 -17.98 11.08 19.45
CA SER A 111 -17.67 12.51 19.36
C SER A 111 -16.67 12.89 20.46
N HIS A 112 -15.60 13.56 20.06
CA HIS A 112 -14.45 13.93 20.87
C HIS A 112 -14.80 14.55 22.23
N SER A 113 -14.45 13.85 23.31
CA SER A 113 -14.09 14.48 24.59
C SER A 113 -12.69 14.01 24.95
N LYS A 114 -11.77 14.97 25.12
CA LYS A 114 -10.32 14.76 25.32
C LYS A 114 -10.06 13.75 26.43
N ALA A 115 -9.70 12.52 26.08
CA ALA A 115 -9.04 11.63 27.01
C ALA A 115 -7.62 12.18 27.24
N ASN A 116 -7.24 12.30 28.53
CA ASN A 116 -5.97 12.86 28.98
C ASN A 116 -4.79 12.42 28.11
N GLY A 117 -3.91 13.38 27.77
CA GLY A 117 -2.95 13.38 26.65
C GLY A 117 -1.92 12.24 26.54
N HIS A 118 -2.02 11.17 27.34
CA HIS A 118 -1.20 9.97 27.23
C HIS A 118 -1.87 8.83 26.41
N CYS A 119 -3.20 8.79 26.28
CA CYS A 119 -3.92 7.75 25.51
C CYS A 119 -4.53 8.25 24.19
N ALA A 120 -4.21 9.47 23.75
CA ALA A 120 -4.77 10.07 22.55
C ALA A 120 -4.39 9.33 21.25
N GLY A 121 -3.30 8.56 21.26
CA GLY A 121 -2.83 7.78 20.11
C GLY A 121 -3.64 6.50 19.80
N TYR A 122 -4.66 6.18 20.59
CA TYR A 122 -5.60 5.07 20.33
C TYR A 122 -7.01 5.57 19.99
N LEU A 123 -7.17 6.88 19.84
CA LEU A 123 -8.44 7.53 19.53
C LEU A 123 -8.43 7.94 18.05
N HIS A 124 -9.09 7.16 17.20
CA HIS A 124 -9.05 7.36 15.75
C HIS A 124 -10.43 7.60 15.16
N THR A 125 -10.50 8.55 14.22
CA THR A 125 -11.65 8.84 13.35
C THR A 125 -11.85 7.79 12.25
N TYR A 126 -11.48 6.53 12.53
CA TYR A 126 -11.36 5.47 11.54
C TYR A 126 -12.68 5.15 10.81
N LEU A 127 -13.82 5.24 11.51
CA LEU A 127 -15.17 5.12 10.93
C LEU A 127 -15.91 6.47 10.89
N ASN A 128 -15.20 7.58 11.14
CA ASN A 128 -15.82 8.90 11.08
C ASN A 128 -16.01 9.31 9.62
N ASN A 129 -17.21 9.10 9.11
CA ASN A 129 -17.57 9.48 7.75
C ASN A 129 -18.05 10.93 7.62
N ASN A 130 -17.75 11.81 8.59
CA ASN A 130 -18.19 13.21 8.54
C ASN A 130 -17.61 13.92 7.32
N GLY A 131 -18.39 13.99 6.24
CA GLY A 131 -18.11 14.77 5.04
C GLY A 131 -17.75 14.00 3.78
N THR A 132 -17.62 12.66 3.83
CA THR A 132 -17.32 11.86 2.62
C THR A 132 -18.58 11.09 2.19
N SER A 133 -19.11 11.36 1.00
CA SER A 133 -20.19 10.53 0.47
C SER A 133 -19.62 9.21 -0.03
N VAL A 134 -20.29 8.11 0.32
CA VAL A 134 -19.95 6.76 -0.14
C VAL A 134 -19.92 6.71 -1.68
N ASP A 135 -20.77 7.51 -2.33
CA ASP A 135 -20.82 7.64 -3.78
C ASP A 135 -19.53 8.18 -4.41
N ILE A 136 -18.77 9.04 -3.70
CA ILE A 136 -17.47 9.51 -4.18
C ILE A 136 -16.42 8.41 -4.01
N ALA A 137 -16.49 7.64 -2.92
CA ALA A 137 -15.56 6.53 -2.66
C ALA A 137 -15.72 5.36 -3.66
N SER A 138 -16.90 5.23 -4.29
CA SER A 138 -17.15 4.25 -5.35
C SER A 138 -16.79 4.74 -6.76
N LYS A 139 -16.28 5.96 -6.92
CA LYS A 139 -15.83 6.47 -8.22
C LYS A 139 -14.38 6.09 -8.48
N TRP A 140 -14.20 5.24 -9.48
CA TRP A 140 -12.90 4.77 -9.92
C TRP A 140 -12.35 5.65 -11.06
N PRO A 141 -11.03 5.90 -11.10
CA PRO A 141 -10.42 6.54 -12.24
C PRO A 141 -10.55 5.65 -13.48
N THR A 142 -10.78 6.30 -14.61
CA THR A 142 -10.75 5.67 -15.93
C THR A 142 -9.31 5.31 -16.32
N ASP A 143 -9.15 4.38 -17.26
CA ASP A 143 -7.81 3.95 -17.68
C ASP A 143 -6.98 5.10 -18.29
N SER A 144 -7.64 6.07 -18.93
CA SER A 144 -6.97 7.28 -19.43
C SER A 144 -6.47 8.18 -18.29
N GLU A 145 -7.25 8.35 -17.23
CA GLU A 145 -6.83 9.08 -16.02
C GLU A 145 -5.70 8.34 -15.28
N CYS A 146 -5.74 7.01 -15.25
CA CYS A 146 -4.66 6.18 -14.72
C CYS A 146 -3.37 6.40 -15.53
N GLN A 147 -3.45 6.36 -16.86
CA GLN A 147 -2.30 6.58 -17.74
C GLN A 147 -1.71 7.98 -17.57
N GLU A 148 -2.55 9.00 -17.48
CA GLU A 148 -2.10 10.37 -17.23
C GLU A 148 -1.42 10.48 -15.86
N ALA A 149 -1.99 9.87 -14.81
CA ALA A 149 -1.38 9.84 -13.49
C ALA A 149 -0.01 9.14 -13.49
N ILE A 150 0.16 8.08 -14.30
CA ILE A 150 1.44 7.37 -14.49
C ILE A 150 2.45 8.30 -15.16
N ASN A 151 2.08 8.96 -16.25
CA ASN A 151 2.95 9.88 -16.97
C ASN A 151 3.44 11.03 -16.07
N ILE A 152 2.52 11.64 -15.32
CA ILE A 152 2.84 12.69 -14.35
C ILE A 152 3.77 12.13 -13.27
N ALA A 153 3.48 10.95 -12.71
CA ALA A 153 4.31 10.32 -11.69
C ALA A 153 5.74 10.05 -12.18
N PHE A 154 5.90 9.61 -13.42
CA PHE A 154 7.21 9.39 -14.05
C PHE A 154 8.01 10.69 -14.15
N VAL A 155 7.39 11.75 -14.66
CA VAL A 155 8.03 13.07 -14.79
C VAL A 155 8.40 13.62 -13.40
N GLU A 156 7.51 13.53 -12.41
CA GLU A 156 7.77 13.93 -11.04
C GLU A 156 8.92 13.12 -10.42
N ALA A 157 8.94 11.80 -10.57
CA ALA A 157 10.00 10.93 -10.05
C ALA A 157 11.37 11.28 -10.64
N ARG A 158 11.46 11.51 -11.96
CA ARG A 158 12.69 11.95 -12.61
C ARG A 158 13.18 13.31 -12.08
N ARG A 159 12.28 14.25 -11.84
CA ARG A 159 12.63 15.54 -11.23
C ARG A 159 13.19 15.35 -9.83
N LEU A 160 12.58 14.47 -9.03
CA LEU A 160 13.06 14.16 -7.68
C LEU A 160 14.45 13.49 -7.70
N LEU A 161 14.68 12.54 -8.59
CA LEU A 161 15.98 11.90 -8.78
C LEU A 161 17.05 12.93 -9.18
N LYS A 162 16.72 13.82 -10.13
CA LYS A 162 17.60 14.92 -10.52
C LYS A 162 17.93 15.85 -9.35
N CYS A 163 16.93 16.21 -8.53
CA CYS A 163 17.17 17.00 -7.32
C CYS A 163 18.08 16.28 -6.31
N ALA A 164 18.05 14.95 -6.26
CA ALA A 164 18.93 14.14 -5.45
C ALA A 164 20.35 13.97 -6.06
N GLY A 165 20.64 14.58 -7.22
CA GLY A 165 21.91 14.42 -7.92
C GLY A 165 22.06 13.07 -8.65
N ILE A 166 20.96 12.35 -8.83
CA ILE A 166 20.91 11.09 -9.56
C ILE A 166 20.54 11.43 -11.01
N ASP A 167 21.54 11.74 -11.84
CA ASP A 167 21.34 11.99 -13.27
C ASP A 167 21.31 10.64 -14.02
N SER A 168 20.11 10.25 -14.46
CA SER A 168 19.88 9.02 -15.24
C SER A 168 20.13 9.19 -16.74
N THR A 169 21.18 9.92 -17.13
CA THR A 169 21.50 10.15 -18.55
C THR A 169 22.12 8.93 -19.26
N SER A 170 22.15 7.75 -18.65
CA SER A 170 22.70 6.52 -19.26
C SER A 170 21.67 5.47 -19.69
N SER A 171 20.37 5.69 -19.45
CA SER A 171 19.36 4.66 -19.74
C SER A 171 18.10 5.27 -20.35
N ASP A 172 18.22 5.70 -21.61
CA ASP A 172 17.12 6.25 -22.39
C ASP A 172 16.09 5.16 -22.77
N ASN A 173 14.83 5.38 -22.36
CA ASN A 173 13.61 5.22 -23.15
C ASN A 173 13.05 3.84 -23.60
N VAL A 174 13.36 2.70 -22.99
CA VAL A 174 12.72 1.42 -23.41
C VAL A 174 11.94 0.68 -22.31
N LEU A 175 12.38 0.73 -21.05
CA LEU A 175 11.83 -0.15 -20.01
C LEU A 175 10.41 0.22 -19.53
N ALA A 176 10.09 1.51 -19.39
CA ALA A 176 8.80 1.93 -18.83
C ALA A 176 7.60 1.59 -19.73
N ALA A 177 7.75 1.60 -21.05
CA ALA A 177 6.64 1.25 -21.96
C ALA A 177 6.42 -0.27 -22.04
N GLN A 178 7.51 -1.04 -21.95
CA GLN A 178 7.48 -2.49 -22.05
C GLN A 178 6.97 -3.14 -20.75
N GLU A 179 7.41 -2.65 -19.59
CA GLU A 179 6.92 -3.13 -18.28
C GLU A 179 5.45 -2.78 -18.05
N ILE A 180 4.97 -1.61 -18.50
CA ILE A 180 3.54 -1.26 -18.43
C ILE A 180 2.72 -2.17 -19.35
N GLN A 181 3.21 -2.52 -20.55
CA GLN A 181 2.53 -3.47 -21.42
C GLN A 181 2.56 -4.89 -20.87
N GLU A 182 3.65 -5.33 -20.25
CA GLU A 182 3.76 -6.64 -19.61
C GLU A 182 2.84 -6.74 -18.38
N ILE A 183 2.74 -5.68 -17.58
CA ILE A 183 1.78 -5.63 -16.46
C ILE A 183 0.34 -5.66 -16.98
N LEU A 184 0.00 -4.91 -18.04
CA LEU A 184 -1.33 -4.96 -18.65
C LEU A 184 -1.63 -6.34 -19.29
N ALA A 185 -0.65 -6.98 -19.91
CA ALA A 185 -0.78 -8.32 -20.49
C ALA A 185 -0.92 -9.41 -19.41
N ALA A 186 -0.14 -9.31 -18.32
CA ALA A 186 -0.25 -10.20 -17.17
C ALA A 186 -1.60 -10.02 -16.45
N MET A 187 -2.12 -8.79 -16.39
CA MET A 187 -3.46 -8.51 -15.86
C MET A 187 -4.57 -9.09 -16.73
N THR A 188 -4.41 -9.08 -18.06
CA THR A 188 -5.36 -9.73 -18.99
C THR A 188 -5.32 -11.25 -18.86
N LYS A 189 -4.15 -11.83 -18.57
CA LYS A 189 -3.98 -13.28 -18.36
C LYS A 189 -4.49 -13.74 -16.99
N ALA A 190 -4.36 -12.91 -15.96
CA ALA A 190 -4.87 -13.19 -14.62
C ALA A 190 -6.40 -13.13 -14.52
N SER A 191 -7.08 -12.38 -15.40
CA SER A 191 -8.55 -12.45 -15.50
C SER A 191 -9.05 -13.75 -16.13
N ASP A 192 -8.17 -14.51 -16.79
CA ASP A 192 -8.49 -15.79 -17.43
C ASP A 192 -8.12 -17.01 -16.55
N MET A 193 -7.45 -16.80 -15.40
CA MET A 193 -7.02 -17.88 -14.49
C MET A 193 -8.02 -18.03 -13.32
N GLU A 194 -8.75 -19.14 -13.31
CA GLU A 194 -9.83 -19.45 -12.35
C GLU A 194 -9.34 -19.90 -10.96
N SER A 195 -8.03 -19.94 -10.65
CA SER A 195 -7.53 -20.45 -9.37
C SER A 195 -6.40 -19.64 -8.73
N GLU A 196 -6.49 -19.43 -7.41
CA GLU A 196 -5.55 -18.65 -6.59
C GLU A 196 -4.13 -19.24 -6.56
N GLU A 197 -3.96 -20.56 -6.72
CA GLU A 197 -2.65 -21.24 -6.71
C GLU A 197 -1.77 -20.82 -7.90
N GLU A 198 -2.40 -20.62 -9.06
CA GLU A 198 -1.72 -20.37 -10.33
C GLU A 198 -1.19 -18.92 -10.40
N PHE A 199 -1.78 -17.99 -9.64
CA PHE A 199 -1.33 -16.60 -9.52
C PHE A 199 -0.01 -16.47 -8.74
N PHE A 200 0.14 -17.21 -7.63
CA PHE A 200 1.36 -17.16 -6.81
C PHE A 200 2.56 -17.80 -7.52
N GLU A 201 2.35 -18.88 -8.27
CA GLU A 201 3.40 -19.53 -9.06
C GLU A 201 3.93 -18.62 -10.19
N SER A 202 3.07 -17.80 -10.79
CA SER A 202 3.46 -16.87 -11.86
C SER A 202 4.32 -15.68 -11.39
N LEU A 203 4.29 -15.36 -10.08
CA LEU A 203 5.10 -14.27 -9.51
C LEU A 203 6.55 -14.68 -9.26
N ASP A 204 6.84 -15.98 -9.16
CA ASP A 204 8.19 -16.52 -9.01
C ASP A 204 8.94 -16.64 -10.35
N GLU A 205 8.25 -16.46 -11.49
CA GLU A 205 8.83 -16.58 -12.84
C GLU A 205 9.30 -15.26 -13.47
N ILE A 206 9.17 -14.11 -12.77
CA ILE A 206 9.70 -12.83 -13.28
C ILE A 206 11.25 -12.86 -13.16
N PRO A 207 12.01 -12.77 -14.27
CA PRO A 207 13.47 -12.87 -14.20
C PRO A 207 14.08 -11.65 -13.48
N THR A 208 15.11 -11.93 -12.68
CA THR A 208 15.92 -11.00 -11.86
C THR A 208 16.52 -9.80 -12.60
#